data_AF-A0A926ZDF4-F1
#
_entry.id   AF-A0A926ZDF4-F1
#
_cell.length_a   1.000
_cell.length_b   1.000
_cell.length_c   1.000
_cell.angle_alpha   90.00
_cell.angle_beta   90.00
_cell.angle_gamma   90.00
#
_symmetry.space_group_name_H-M   'P 1'
#
loop_
_entity.id
_entity.type
_entity.pdbx_description
1 polymer ?
#
loop_
_entity_poly.entity_id
_entity_poly.type
_entity_poly.pdbx_seq_one_letter_code
_entity_poly.pdbx_strand_id
1 'polypeptide(L)'
;MIANPAIALTDYVIVLEAAFFALRLVWLGRVGQLWAAAFVSTGLAAAFGGTVHGFVDTLSLRMQVLLWQGVVASLGIAGCLMIIATAWETLKGPMRYWLMAIAVCKASISLSFAIAHLSFAWSVVDYLVSMIIVLMLRQRATMVSWASTMIWTVLGVGLSAAAILALLFSKSETNWLQPEVQYHVIQMVALYSFFRAACVSQHSRY
;
A
#
# COMPACT_ATOMS: atom_id res chain seq x y z
N MET A 1 7.74 -26.55 10.71
CA MET A 1 8.88 -25.62 10.62
C MET A 1 8.40 -24.39 9.86
N ILE A 2 8.94 -23.20 10.13
CA ILE A 2 8.62 -21.99 9.35
C ILE A 2 9.47 -22.02 8.08
N ALA A 3 8.85 -21.95 6.90
CA ALA A 3 9.53 -22.13 5.63
C ALA A 3 10.47 -20.96 5.31
N ASN A 4 9.95 -19.73 5.37
CA ASN A 4 10.72 -18.50 5.11
C ASN A 4 10.60 -17.52 6.29
N PRO A 5 11.36 -17.72 7.38
CA PRO A 5 11.17 -16.98 8.62
C PRO A 5 11.48 -15.49 8.49
N ALA A 6 12.46 -15.10 7.68
CA ALA A 6 12.83 -13.69 7.49
C ALA A 6 11.74 -12.91 6.71
N ILE A 7 11.21 -13.50 5.63
CA ILE A 7 10.11 -12.91 4.86
C ILE A 7 8.87 -12.79 5.74
N ALA A 8 8.45 -13.87 6.40
CA ALA A 8 7.27 -13.87 7.24
C ALA A 8 7.38 -12.87 8.42
N LEU A 9 8.57 -12.77 9.02
CA LEU A 9 8.80 -11.79 10.09
C LEU A 9 8.61 -10.36 9.57
N THR A 10 9.24 -10.01 8.44
CA THR A 10 9.14 -8.65 7.88
C THR A 10 7.73 -8.30 7.44
N ASP A 11 6.95 -9.27 6.93
CA ASP A 11 5.52 -9.12 6.70
C ASP A 11 4.76 -8.75 7.98
N TYR A 12 4.95 -9.51 9.06
CA TYR A 12 4.28 -9.21 10.34
C TYR A 12 4.72 -7.88 10.97
N VAL A 13 5.95 -7.42 10.72
CA VAL A 13 6.37 -6.07 11.10
C VAL A 13 5.56 -5.01 10.33
N ILE A 14 5.35 -5.20 9.02
CA ILE A 14 4.47 -4.31 8.22
C ILE A 14 3.04 -4.32 8.77
N VAL A 15 2.51 -5.47 9.21
CA VAL A 15 1.18 -5.55 9.84
C VAL A 15 1.09 -4.61 11.04
N LEU A 16 2.06 -4.69 11.95
CA LEU A 16 2.10 -3.88 13.16
C LEU A 16 2.28 -2.40 12.85
N GLU A 17 3.17 -2.08 11.92
CA GLU A 17 3.43 -0.71 11.47
C GLU A 17 2.15 -0.07 10.87
N ALA A 18 1.50 -0.78 9.94
CA ALA A 18 0.30 -0.31 9.29
C ALA A 18 -0.88 -0.16 10.28
N ALA A 19 -1.01 -1.08 11.24
CA ALA A 19 -2.00 -0.96 12.32
C ALA A 19 -1.73 0.27 13.19
N PHE A 20 -0.48 0.54 13.55
CA PHE A 20 -0.09 1.73 14.28
C PHE A 20 -0.47 3.02 13.51
N PHE A 21 -0.13 3.11 12.22
CA PHE A 21 -0.50 4.26 11.39
C PHE A 21 -2.01 4.45 11.30
N ALA A 22 -2.76 3.37 11.09
CA ALA A 22 -4.22 3.42 11.01
C ALA A 22 -4.86 3.96 12.31
N LEU A 23 -4.42 3.46 13.47
CA LEU A 23 -4.91 3.91 14.78
C LEU A 23 -4.66 5.40 15.02
N ARG A 24 -3.53 5.93 14.52
CA ARG A 24 -3.20 7.36 14.64
C ARG A 24 -4.04 8.25 13.72
N LEU A 25 -4.47 7.73 12.57
CA LEU A 25 -5.19 8.51 11.55
C LEU A 25 -6.72 8.43 11.68
N VAL A 26 -7.28 7.37 12.28
CA VAL A 26 -8.74 7.14 12.34
C VAL A 26 -9.52 8.27 13.05
N TRP A 27 -8.85 9.00 13.94
CA TRP A 27 -9.42 10.10 14.70
C TRP A 27 -9.28 11.47 14.02
N LEU A 28 -8.59 11.56 12.88
CA LEU A 28 -8.30 12.82 12.17
C LEU A 28 -9.36 13.16 11.09
N GLY A 29 -10.61 12.79 11.34
CA GLY A 29 -11.74 13.03 10.43
C GLY A 29 -11.76 12.13 9.19
N ARG A 30 -12.64 12.44 8.23
CA ARG A 30 -12.97 11.54 7.09
C ARG A 30 -11.77 11.19 6.21
N VAL A 31 -10.88 12.16 5.93
CA VAL A 31 -9.69 11.90 5.10
C VAL A 31 -8.70 11.01 5.87
N GLY A 32 -8.49 11.29 7.18
CA GLY A 32 -7.71 10.43 8.06
C GLY A 32 -8.24 9.00 8.12
N GLN A 33 -9.56 8.81 8.23
CA GLN A 33 -10.21 7.50 8.22
C GLN A 33 -9.99 6.72 6.91
N LEU A 34 -10.04 7.40 5.76
CA LEU A 34 -9.77 6.77 4.47
C LEU A 34 -8.31 6.34 4.33
N TRP A 35 -7.36 7.16 4.79
CA TRP A 35 -5.95 6.77 4.88
C TRP A 35 -5.74 5.63 5.89
N ALA A 36 -6.41 5.65 7.04
CA ALA A 36 -6.36 4.57 8.01
C ALA A 36 -6.86 3.25 7.40
N ALA A 37 -7.96 3.29 6.66
CA ALA A 37 -8.48 2.12 5.95
C ALA A 37 -7.50 1.63 4.87
N ALA A 38 -6.81 2.53 4.17
CA ALA A 38 -5.75 2.15 3.24
C ALA A 38 -4.61 1.41 3.94
N PHE A 39 -4.14 1.92 5.09
CA PHE A 39 -3.11 1.24 5.89
C PHE A 39 -3.58 -0.10 6.43
N VAL A 40 -4.80 -0.20 6.97
CA VAL A 40 -5.38 -1.49 7.39
C VAL A 40 -5.37 -2.48 6.22
N SER A 41 -5.76 -2.04 5.02
CA SER A 41 -5.73 -2.88 3.83
C SER A 41 -4.31 -3.32 3.46
N THR A 42 -3.32 -2.43 3.51
CA THR A 42 -1.90 -2.82 3.31
C THR A 42 -1.43 -3.83 4.37
N GLY A 43 -1.81 -3.62 5.64
CA GLY A 43 -1.51 -4.55 6.73
C GLY A 43 -2.14 -5.92 6.52
N LEU A 44 -3.37 -5.99 6.00
CA LEU A 44 -4.00 -7.27 5.63
C LEU A 44 -3.23 -7.98 4.51
N ALA A 45 -2.75 -7.24 3.50
CA ALA A 45 -1.91 -7.82 2.46
C ALA A 45 -0.65 -8.47 3.03
N ALA A 46 0.04 -7.77 3.94
CA ALA A 46 1.22 -8.30 4.62
C ALA A 46 0.88 -9.48 5.56
N ALA A 47 -0.24 -9.44 6.27
CA ALA A 47 -0.65 -10.55 7.14
C ALA A 47 -0.91 -11.84 6.33
N PHE A 48 -1.58 -11.73 5.18
CA PHE A 48 -1.79 -12.85 4.28
C PHE A 48 -0.47 -13.32 3.65
N GLY A 49 0.38 -12.40 3.21
CA GLY A 49 1.71 -12.69 2.66
C GLY A 49 2.59 -13.44 3.67
N GLY A 50 2.71 -12.92 4.89
CA GLY A 50 3.49 -13.52 5.96
C GLY A 50 2.95 -14.89 6.39
N THR A 51 1.64 -15.09 6.33
CA THR A 51 1.02 -16.40 6.56
C THR A 51 1.41 -17.39 5.46
N VAL A 52 1.34 -16.98 4.19
CA VAL A 52 1.77 -17.83 3.06
C VAL A 52 3.26 -18.15 3.16
N HIS A 53 4.12 -17.13 3.26
CA HIS A 53 5.58 -17.31 3.28
C HIS A 53 6.06 -18.12 4.49
N GLY A 54 5.45 -17.91 5.66
CA GLY A 54 5.85 -18.59 6.89
C GLY A 54 5.38 -20.04 6.96
N PHE A 55 4.20 -20.34 6.42
CA PHE A 55 3.51 -21.62 6.65
C PHE A 55 3.23 -22.42 5.38
N VAL A 56 3.81 -22.06 4.23
CA VAL A 56 3.58 -22.72 2.92
C VAL A 56 3.63 -24.25 2.99
N ASP A 57 4.60 -24.83 3.71
CA ASP A 57 4.78 -26.28 3.84
C ASP A 57 3.66 -26.99 4.64
N THR A 58 2.91 -26.24 5.43
CA THR A 58 1.81 -26.75 6.27
C THR A 58 0.43 -26.38 5.73
N LEU A 59 0.36 -25.44 4.80
CA LEU A 59 -0.89 -24.97 4.21
C LEU A 59 -1.29 -25.86 3.03
N SER A 60 -2.56 -26.28 3.00
CA SER A 60 -3.11 -26.90 1.79
C SER A 60 -3.03 -25.94 0.60
N LEU A 61 -2.91 -26.48 -0.62
CA LEU A 61 -2.88 -25.68 -1.85
C LEU A 61 -4.05 -24.68 -1.93
N ARG A 62 -5.25 -25.11 -1.50
CA ARG A 62 -6.45 -24.26 -1.45
C ARG A 62 -6.25 -23.06 -0.52
N MET A 63 -5.66 -23.25 0.65
CA MET A 63 -5.39 -22.16 1.59
C MET A 63 -4.33 -21.20 1.04
N GLN A 64 -3.28 -21.72 0.41
CA GLN A 64 -2.26 -20.88 -0.23
C GLN A 64 -2.89 -19.96 -1.30
N VAL A 65 -3.74 -20.52 -2.17
CA VAL A 65 -4.46 -19.74 -3.20
C VAL A 65 -5.38 -18.69 -2.57
N LEU A 66 -6.19 -19.05 -1.57
CA LEU A 66 -7.12 -18.12 -0.92
C LEU A 66 -6.39 -16.97 -0.22
N LEU A 67 -5.30 -17.27 0.49
CA LEU A 67 -4.49 -16.24 1.14
C LEU A 67 -3.84 -15.33 0.10
N TRP A 68 -3.33 -15.88 -1.00
CA TRP A 68 -2.73 -15.08 -2.07
C TRP A 68 -3.74 -14.17 -2.77
N GLN A 69 -4.96 -14.66 -3.01
CA GLN A 69 -6.08 -13.81 -3.46
C GLN A 69 -6.36 -12.70 -2.46
N GLY A 70 -6.27 -12.99 -1.15
CA GLY A 70 -6.33 -12.01 -0.08
C GLY A 70 -5.25 -10.93 -0.18
N VAL A 71 -3.99 -11.31 -0.45
CA VAL A 71 -2.87 -10.36 -0.66
C VAL A 71 -3.20 -9.39 -1.79
N VAL A 72 -3.53 -9.94 -2.96
CA VAL A 72 -3.85 -9.20 -4.18
C VAL A 72 -5.05 -8.27 -3.97
N ALA A 73 -6.11 -8.75 -3.35
CA ALA A 73 -7.30 -7.96 -3.04
C ALA A 73 -6.99 -6.79 -2.12
N SER A 74 -6.23 -7.05 -1.08
CA SER A 74 -5.87 -6.06 -0.07
C SER A 74 -4.99 -4.93 -0.64
N LEU A 75 -4.08 -5.24 -1.59
CA LEU A 75 -3.29 -4.22 -2.30
C LEU A 75 -4.15 -3.34 -3.22
N GLY A 76 -5.08 -3.95 -3.97
CA GLY A 76 -6.00 -3.22 -4.84
C GLY A 76 -6.91 -2.27 -4.06
N ILE A 77 -7.45 -2.73 -2.93
CA ILE A 77 -8.27 -1.92 -2.02
C ILE A 77 -7.45 -0.78 -1.42
N ALA A 78 -6.21 -1.05 -0.97
CA ALA A 78 -5.32 -0.02 -0.43
C ALA A 78 -5.09 1.10 -1.46
N GLY A 79 -4.71 0.75 -2.69
CA GLY A 79 -4.49 1.72 -3.77
C GLY A 79 -5.75 2.54 -4.10
N CYS A 80 -6.92 1.91 -4.13
CA CYS A 80 -8.20 2.59 -4.32
C CYS A 80 -8.47 3.62 -3.23
N LEU A 81 -8.31 3.22 -1.96
CA LEU A 81 -8.56 4.08 -0.80
C LEU A 81 -7.59 5.26 -0.75
N MET A 82 -6.32 5.08 -1.12
CA MET A 82 -5.35 6.17 -1.22
C MET A 82 -5.78 7.24 -2.25
N ILE A 83 -6.28 6.82 -3.41
CA ILE A 83 -6.80 7.74 -4.44
C ILE A 83 -8.05 8.45 -3.90
N ILE A 84 -9.01 7.72 -3.31
CA ILE A 84 -10.24 8.29 -2.76
C ILE A 84 -9.93 9.30 -1.65
N ALA A 85 -9.02 8.98 -0.73
CA ALA A 85 -8.59 9.87 0.34
C ALA A 85 -8.01 11.17 -0.23
N THR A 86 -7.12 11.05 -1.21
CA THR A 86 -6.46 12.19 -1.86
C THR A 86 -7.44 13.02 -2.68
N ALA A 87 -8.37 12.39 -3.42
CA ALA A 87 -9.42 13.08 -4.16
C ALA A 87 -10.33 13.87 -3.22
N TRP A 88 -10.69 13.30 -2.07
CA TRP A 88 -11.48 13.98 -1.04
C TRP A 88 -10.73 15.17 -0.44
N GLU A 89 -9.41 15.07 -0.37
CA GLU A 89 -8.53 16.10 0.13
C GLU A 89 -8.37 17.26 -0.86
N THR A 90 -8.15 16.98 -2.15
CA THR A 90 -7.67 17.97 -3.12
C THR A 90 -8.74 18.49 -4.09
N LEU A 91 -9.84 17.75 -4.30
CA LEU A 91 -10.85 18.07 -5.31
C LEU A 91 -12.18 18.54 -4.70
N LYS A 92 -12.92 19.34 -5.46
CA LYS A 92 -14.26 19.83 -5.12
C LYS A 92 -15.27 19.46 -6.23
N GLY A 93 -16.56 19.53 -5.89
CA GLY A 93 -17.65 19.33 -6.85
C GLY A 93 -17.68 17.94 -7.53
N PRO A 94 -18.21 17.85 -8.76
CA PRO A 94 -18.44 16.57 -9.45
C PRO A 94 -17.16 15.82 -9.81
N MET A 95 -16.06 16.54 -10.05
CA MET A 95 -14.77 15.93 -10.42
C MET A 95 -14.25 14.94 -9.37
N ARG A 96 -14.52 15.21 -8.08
CA ARG A 96 -14.20 14.32 -6.96
C ARG A 96 -14.86 12.95 -7.15
N TYR A 97 -16.16 12.94 -7.45
CA TYR A 97 -16.94 11.70 -7.57
C TYR A 97 -16.58 10.93 -8.83
N TRP A 98 -16.32 11.62 -9.95
CA TRP A 98 -15.80 10.99 -11.16
C TRP A 98 -14.49 10.26 -10.91
N LEU A 99 -13.54 10.91 -10.23
CA LEU A 99 -12.27 10.28 -9.92
C LEU A 99 -12.42 9.10 -8.94
N MET A 100 -13.31 9.21 -7.95
CA MET A 100 -13.62 8.09 -7.05
C MET A 100 -14.22 6.90 -7.83
N ALA A 101 -15.12 7.15 -8.77
CA ALA A 101 -15.69 6.10 -9.62
C ALA A 101 -14.59 5.45 -10.49
N ILE A 102 -13.70 6.25 -11.08
CA ILE A 102 -12.55 5.73 -11.85
C ILE A 102 -11.63 4.88 -10.95
N ALA A 103 -11.36 5.32 -9.72
CA ALA A 103 -10.52 4.58 -8.78
C ALA A 103 -11.14 3.21 -8.41
N VAL A 104 -12.46 3.17 -8.21
CA VAL A 104 -13.19 1.91 -7.96
C VAL A 104 -13.17 1.02 -9.21
N CYS A 105 -13.45 1.55 -10.39
CA CYS A 105 -13.39 0.79 -11.64
C CYS A 105 -11.99 0.20 -11.89
N LYS A 106 -10.92 1.00 -11.69
CA LYS A 106 -9.52 0.56 -11.80
C LYS A 106 -9.26 -0.61 -10.86
N ALA A 107 -9.62 -0.45 -9.57
CA ALA A 107 -9.42 -1.47 -8.56
C ALA A 107 -10.17 -2.76 -8.89
N SER A 108 -11.42 -2.67 -9.37
CA SER A 108 -12.22 -3.83 -9.78
C SER A 108 -11.62 -4.58 -10.98
N ILE A 109 -11.14 -3.86 -12.00
CA ILE A 109 -10.48 -4.46 -13.17
C ILE A 109 -9.19 -5.15 -12.76
N SER A 110 -8.34 -4.44 -12.00
CA SER A 110 -7.06 -4.97 -11.54
C SER A 110 -7.23 -6.17 -10.62
N LEU A 111 -8.20 -6.12 -9.70
CA LEU A 111 -8.55 -7.21 -8.81
C LEU A 111 -9.01 -8.45 -9.57
N SER A 112 -9.91 -8.29 -10.54
CA SER A 112 -10.42 -9.39 -11.35
C SER A 112 -9.29 -10.07 -12.12
N PHE A 113 -8.40 -9.27 -12.73
CA PHE A 113 -7.24 -9.77 -13.45
C PHE A 113 -6.24 -10.48 -12.53
N ALA A 114 -5.89 -9.86 -11.41
CA ALA A 114 -4.87 -10.39 -10.51
C ALA A 114 -5.36 -11.63 -9.74
N ILE A 115 -6.65 -11.77 -9.45
CA ILE A 115 -7.25 -13.00 -8.92
C ILE A 115 -7.21 -14.12 -9.98
N ALA A 116 -7.55 -13.81 -11.23
CA ALA A 116 -7.57 -14.80 -12.31
C ALA A 116 -6.17 -15.34 -12.64
N HIS A 117 -5.13 -14.50 -12.53
CA HIS A 117 -3.75 -14.86 -12.88
C HIS A 117 -2.83 -15.08 -11.68
N LEU A 118 -3.32 -14.89 -10.45
CA LEU A 118 -2.54 -14.94 -9.19
C LEU A 118 -1.21 -14.17 -9.26
N SER A 119 -1.17 -13.09 -10.04
CA SER A 119 0.07 -12.40 -10.35
C SER A 119 0.32 -11.23 -9.42
N PHE A 120 1.25 -11.44 -8.49
CA PHE A 120 1.68 -10.40 -7.56
C PHE A 120 2.33 -9.20 -8.26
N ALA A 121 3.13 -9.45 -9.30
CA ALA A 121 3.77 -8.38 -10.08
C ALA A 121 2.74 -7.39 -10.63
N TRP A 122 1.60 -7.87 -11.15
CA TRP A 122 0.53 -7.01 -11.62
C TRP A 122 -0.11 -6.18 -10.49
N SER A 123 -0.36 -6.77 -9.33
CA SER A 123 -0.90 -6.05 -8.17
C SER A 123 0.07 -4.98 -7.64
N VAL A 124 1.36 -5.27 -7.66
CA VAL A 124 2.41 -4.32 -7.24
C VAL A 124 2.50 -3.14 -8.21
N VAL A 125 2.47 -3.40 -9.52
CA VAL A 125 2.43 -2.35 -10.55
C VAL A 125 1.15 -1.51 -10.42
N ASP A 126 -0.01 -2.16 -10.24
CA ASP A 126 -1.28 -1.47 -10.03
C ASP A 126 -1.25 -0.54 -8.81
N TYR A 127 -0.66 -1.02 -7.72
CA TYR A 127 -0.49 -0.27 -6.49
C TYR A 127 0.43 0.94 -6.69
N LEU A 128 1.55 0.77 -7.41
CA LEU A 128 2.43 1.89 -7.80
C LEU A 128 1.71 2.92 -8.67
N VAL A 129 0.88 2.48 -9.63
CA VAL A 129 0.06 3.40 -10.45
C VAL A 129 -0.87 4.23 -9.57
N SER A 130 -1.49 3.63 -8.55
CA SER A 130 -2.29 4.36 -7.57
C SER A 130 -1.49 5.42 -6.82
N MET A 131 -0.25 5.11 -6.42
CA MET A 131 0.65 6.06 -5.76
C MET A 131 1.03 7.23 -6.68
N ILE A 132 1.29 6.96 -7.96
CA ILE A 132 1.57 8.00 -8.96
C ILE A 132 0.36 8.92 -9.15
N ILE A 133 -0.85 8.35 -9.22
CA ILE A 133 -2.10 9.15 -9.27
C ILE A 133 -2.21 10.05 -8.03
N VAL A 134 -1.95 9.52 -6.83
CA VAL A 134 -1.93 10.31 -5.58
C VAL A 134 -0.95 11.48 -5.68
N LEU A 135 0.27 11.23 -6.17
CA LEU A 135 1.28 12.26 -6.37
C LEU A 135 0.81 13.36 -7.34
N MET A 136 0.28 12.97 -8.49
CA MET A 136 -0.24 13.90 -9.50
C MET A 136 -1.40 14.76 -8.98
N LEU A 137 -2.29 14.17 -8.18
CA LEU A 137 -3.41 14.89 -7.57
C LEU A 137 -2.94 15.92 -6.54
N ARG A 138 -1.94 15.56 -5.72
CA ARG A 138 -1.36 16.47 -4.73
C ARG A 138 -0.60 17.61 -5.38
N GLN A 139 0.01 17.40 -6.56
CA GLN A 139 0.75 18.46 -7.26
C GLN A 139 -0.14 19.67 -7.61
N ARG A 140 -1.42 19.41 -7.90
CA ARG A 140 -2.39 20.44 -8.29
C ARG A 140 -3.07 21.13 -7.10
N ALA A 141 -2.78 20.73 -5.87
CA ALA A 141 -3.46 21.27 -4.69
C ALA A 141 -2.77 22.54 -4.17
N THR A 142 -3.53 23.63 -3.98
CA THR A 142 -3.04 24.93 -3.48
C THR A 142 -3.08 25.04 -1.95
N MET A 143 -2.54 24.06 -1.23
CA MET A 143 -2.58 24.04 0.24
C MET A 143 -1.35 24.71 0.88
N VAL A 144 -1.55 25.36 2.04
CA VAL A 144 -0.49 26.04 2.81
C VAL A 144 0.64 25.08 3.22
N SER A 145 0.33 23.79 3.41
CA SER A 145 1.28 22.71 3.73
C SER A 145 1.76 21.92 2.50
N TRP A 146 1.57 22.45 1.28
CA TRP A 146 1.85 21.75 0.04
C TRP A 146 3.28 21.22 -0.02
N ALA A 147 4.29 22.05 0.29
CA ALA A 147 5.69 21.65 0.21
C ALA A 147 6.00 20.46 1.14
N SER A 148 5.58 20.54 2.41
CA SER A 148 5.82 19.48 3.39
C SER A 148 5.11 18.18 3.01
N THR A 149 3.85 18.26 2.58
CA THR A 149 3.08 17.07 2.19
C THR A 149 3.61 16.45 0.90
N MET A 150 4.06 17.28 -0.04
CA MET A 150 4.63 16.86 -1.31
C MET A 150 5.93 16.10 -1.11
N ILE A 151 6.85 16.59 -0.27
CA ILE A 151 8.12 15.92 0.02
C ILE A 151 7.87 14.49 0.51
N TRP A 152 6.98 14.32 1.50
CA TRP A 152 6.64 13.00 2.02
C TRP A 152 5.96 12.10 0.98
N THR A 153 5.11 12.67 0.11
CA THR A 153 4.47 11.89 -0.97
C THR A 153 5.49 11.44 -2.00
N VAL A 154 6.40 12.32 -2.44
CA VAL A 154 7.48 12.01 -3.38
C VAL A 154 8.41 10.94 -2.81
N LEU A 155 8.79 11.06 -1.53
CA LEU A 155 9.59 10.06 -0.84
C LEU A 155 8.86 8.70 -0.80
N GLY A 156 7.58 8.68 -0.43
CA GLY A 156 6.79 7.45 -0.40
C GLY A 156 6.70 6.77 -1.77
N VAL A 157 6.39 7.53 -2.83
CA VAL A 157 6.32 7.00 -4.20
C VAL A 157 7.69 6.52 -4.69
N GLY A 158 8.73 7.32 -4.47
CA GLY A 158 10.09 7.01 -4.90
C GLY A 158 10.66 5.77 -4.22
N LEU A 159 10.45 5.64 -2.91
CA LEU A 159 10.83 4.45 -2.14
C LEU A 159 10.04 3.22 -2.58
N SER A 160 8.73 3.35 -2.83
CA SER A 160 7.94 2.24 -3.37
C SER A 160 8.43 1.77 -4.74
N ALA A 161 8.76 2.70 -5.64
CA ALA A 161 9.36 2.37 -6.93
C ALA A 161 10.73 1.70 -6.75
N ALA A 162 11.57 2.20 -5.86
CA ALA A 162 12.88 1.61 -5.54
C ALA A 162 12.74 0.20 -4.97
N ALA A 163 11.76 -0.05 -4.10
CA ALA A 163 11.47 -1.38 -3.57
C ALA A 163 11.13 -2.36 -4.70
N ILE A 164 10.29 -1.95 -5.64
CA ILE A 164 9.92 -2.78 -6.80
C ILE A 164 11.15 -3.10 -7.65
N LEU A 165 12.01 -2.12 -7.90
CA LEU A 165 13.26 -2.34 -8.62
C LEU A 165 14.17 -3.31 -7.85
N ALA A 166 14.29 -3.16 -6.53
CA ALA A 166 15.04 -4.09 -5.70
C ALA A 166 14.48 -5.51 -5.81
N LEU A 167 13.16 -5.68 -5.81
CA LEU A 167 12.51 -6.99 -5.98
C LEU A 167 12.79 -7.61 -7.36
N LEU A 168 12.82 -6.81 -8.42
CA LEU A 168 12.99 -7.29 -9.80
C LEU A 168 14.45 -7.57 -10.19
N PHE A 169 15.41 -6.81 -9.62
CA PHE A 169 16.81 -6.86 -10.02
C PHE A 169 17.74 -7.50 -9.01
N SER A 170 17.28 -7.76 -7.78
CA SER A 170 18.12 -8.44 -6.79
C SER A 170 18.24 -9.92 -7.11
N LYS A 171 19.46 -10.44 -6.97
CA LYS A 171 19.72 -11.87 -7.12
C LYS A 171 19.27 -12.59 -5.85
N SER A 172 18.91 -13.87 -5.99
CA SER A 172 18.57 -14.72 -4.84
C SER A 172 19.79 -14.83 -3.93
N GLU A 173 19.67 -14.27 -2.72
CA GLU A 173 20.68 -14.33 -1.67
C GLU A 173 20.14 -15.07 -0.43
N THR A 174 21.03 -15.43 0.48
CA THR A 174 20.67 -16.26 1.65
C THR A 174 20.05 -15.43 2.78
N ASN A 175 19.02 -16.00 3.43
CA ASN A 175 18.36 -15.53 4.65
C ASN A 175 17.81 -14.10 4.62
N TRP A 176 18.62 -13.12 5.03
CA TRP A 176 18.18 -11.73 5.27
C TRP A 176 18.38 -10.80 4.07
N LEU A 177 19.12 -11.26 3.07
CA LEU A 177 19.39 -10.49 1.86
C LEU A 177 18.46 -10.87 0.70
N GLN A 178 17.46 -11.70 0.98
CA GLN A 178 16.43 -12.06 0.00
C GLN A 178 15.73 -10.81 -0.56
N PRO A 179 15.49 -10.73 -1.89
CA PRO A 179 14.83 -9.59 -2.53
C PRO A 179 13.52 -9.17 -1.85
N GLU A 180 12.74 -10.13 -1.34
CA GLU A 180 11.48 -9.91 -0.64
C GLU A 180 11.68 -9.21 0.70
N VAL A 181 12.71 -9.60 1.46
CA VAL A 181 13.07 -8.94 2.73
C VAL A 181 13.49 -7.49 2.48
N GLN A 182 14.31 -7.26 1.45
CA GLN A 182 14.72 -5.90 1.06
C GLN A 182 13.53 -5.06 0.62
N TYR A 183 12.64 -5.65 -0.20
CA TYR A 183 11.38 -5.03 -0.62
C TYR A 183 10.55 -4.61 0.60
N HIS A 184 10.36 -5.49 1.59
CA HIS A 184 9.60 -5.16 2.80
C HIS A 184 10.22 -4.03 3.61
N VAL A 185 11.54 -4.04 3.83
CA VAL A 185 12.22 -2.99 4.59
C VAL A 185 12.09 -1.63 3.90
N ILE A 186 12.27 -1.56 2.58
CA ILE A 186 12.08 -0.30 1.83
C ILE A 186 10.61 0.13 1.88
N GLN A 187 9.67 -0.82 1.78
CA GLN A 187 8.24 -0.54 1.89
C GLN A 187 7.86 0.03 3.26
N MET A 188 8.45 -0.41 4.37
CA MET A 188 8.19 0.18 5.70
C MET A 188 8.49 1.68 5.71
N VAL A 189 9.64 2.09 5.17
CA VAL A 189 10.02 3.51 5.07
C VAL A 189 9.09 4.27 4.11
N ALA A 190 8.64 3.63 3.02
CA ALA A 190 7.66 4.21 2.11
C ALA A 190 6.30 4.44 2.80
N LEU A 191 5.81 3.47 3.58
CA LEU A 191 4.57 3.56 4.35
C LEU A 191 4.65 4.66 5.39
N TYR A 192 5.77 4.76 6.11
CA TYR A 192 6.02 5.87 7.03
C TYR A 192 5.94 7.23 6.33
N SER A 193 6.50 7.34 5.12
CA SER A 193 6.44 8.58 4.33
C SER A 193 5.00 8.94 3.98
N PHE A 194 4.18 7.99 3.52
CA PHE A 194 2.75 8.23 3.29
C PHE A 194 1.99 8.59 4.57
N PHE A 195 2.31 7.96 5.70
CA PHE A 195 1.71 8.27 7.00
C PHE A 195 2.01 9.72 7.41
N ARG A 196 3.25 10.16 7.23
CA ARG A 196 3.66 11.56 7.47
C ARG A 196 2.93 12.53 6.54
N ALA A 197 2.80 12.21 5.26
CA ALA A 197 2.03 13.02 4.32
C ALA A 197 0.57 13.17 4.77
N ALA A 198 -0.08 12.07 5.18
CA ALA A 198 -1.44 12.09 5.68
C ALA A 198 -1.59 12.92 6.97
N CYS A 199 -0.65 12.80 7.93
CA CYS A 199 -0.68 13.58 9.16
C CYS A 199 -0.57 15.10 8.89
N VAL A 200 0.40 15.50 8.06
CA VAL A 200 0.63 16.92 7.75
C VAL A 200 -0.58 17.54 7.06
N SER A 201 -1.24 16.79 6.17
CA SER A 201 -2.40 17.32 5.47
C SER A 201 -3.61 17.59 6.36
N GLN A 202 -3.78 16.82 7.45
CA GLN A 202 -4.89 17.03 8.39
C GLN A 202 -4.64 18.23 9.31
N HIS A 203 -3.40 18.48 9.72
CA HIS A 203 -3.09 19.60 10.62
C HIS A 203 -3.24 20.96 9.94
N SER A 204 -3.05 21.05 8.62
CA SER A 204 -3.19 22.30 7.87
C SER A 204 -4.63 22.77 7.61
N ARG A 205 -5.64 22.09 8.16
CA ARG A 205 -7.07 22.43 8.01
C ARG A 205 -7.68 23.13 9.22
N TYR A 206 -6.89 23.31 10.28
CA TYR A 206 -7.22 24.09 11.48
C TYR A 206 -6.22 25.23 11.62
#